data_AF-A0A1H9ERG9-F1
#
_entry.id   AF-A0A1H9ERG9-F1
#
_cell.length_a   1.000
_cell.length_b   1.000
_cell.length_c   1.000
_cell.angle_alpha   90.00
_cell.angle_beta   90.00
_cell.angle_gamma   90.00
#
_symmetry.space_group_name_H-M   'P 1'
#
loop_
_entity.id
_entity.type
_entity.pdbx_description
1 polymer ?
#
loop_
_entity_poly.entity_id
_entity_poly.type
_entity_poly.pdbx_seq_one_letter_code
_entity_poly.pdbx_strand_id
1 'polypeptide(L)' 'MRQFIFIIIILAVVFFIFSAIVGSSPEEKEKSQARDAISLCWNDQGKKSNTPGEARFIAGACEKMENDYKTKHGVSP' A
#
# COMPACT_ATOMS: atom_id res chain seq x y z
N MET A 1 -1.23 -34.81 26.74
CA MET A 1 -1.82 -33.45 26.81
C MET A 1 -0.76 -32.35 26.91
N ARG A 2 0.18 -32.40 27.88
CA ARG A 2 1.22 -31.36 28.04
C ARG A 2 2.08 -31.12 26.78
N GLN A 3 2.44 -32.18 26.06
CA GLN A 3 3.26 -32.11 24.85
C GLN A 3 2.53 -31.50 23.64
N PHE A 4 1.22 -31.75 23.51
CA PHE A 4 0.39 -31.09 22.50
C PHE A 4 0.23 -29.60 22.76
N ILE A 5 0.13 -29.19 24.02
CA ILE A 5 0.07 -27.77 24.40
C ILE A 5 1.35 -27.04 23.97
N PHE A 6 2.53 -27.62 24.21
CA PHE A 6 3.80 -27.03 23.77
C PHE A 6 3.91 -26.92 22.25
N ILE A 7 3.45 -27.93 21.51
CA ILE A 7 3.46 -27.91 20.04
C ILE A 7 2.56 -26.78 19.51
N ILE A 8 1.36 -26.61 20.08
CA ILE A 8 0.43 -25.54 19.69
C ILE A 8 1.04 -24.16 20.01
N ILE A 9 1.66 -24.00 21.17
CA ILE A 9 2.31 -22.74 21.56
C ILE A 9 3.45 -22.40 20.59
N ILE A 10 4.30 -23.37 20.24
CA ILE A 10 5.41 -23.15 19.31
C ILE A 10 4.87 -22.76 17.93
N LEU A 11 3.85 -23.46 17.42
CA LEU A 11 3.22 -23.12 16.14
C LEU A 11 2.63 -21.70 16.15
N ALA A 12 1.95 -21.32 17.22
CA ALA A 12 1.40 -19.98 17.38
C ALA A 12 2.52 -18.92 17.36
N VAL A 13 3.60 -19.14 18.12
CA VAL A 13 4.75 -18.21 18.18
C VAL A 13 5.40 -18.06 16.81
N VAL A 14 5.64 -19.16 16.08
CA VAL A 14 6.21 -19.13 14.74
C VAL A 14 5.30 -18.36 13.77
N PHE A 15 3.98 -18.57 13.84
CA PHE A 15 3.01 -17.85 13.02
C PHE A 15 3.03 -16.33 13.29
N PHE A 16 3.10 -15.91 14.55
CA PHE A 16 3.18 -14.48 14.92
C PHE A 16 4.51 -13.83 14.49
N ILE A 17 5.64 -14.54 14.60
CA ILE A 17 6.93 -14.03 14.13
C ILE A 17 6.91 -13.88 12.60
N PHE A 18 6.38 -14.88 11.89
CA PHE A 18 6.30 -14.83 10.43
C PHE A 18 5.41 -13.68 9.93
N SER A 19 4.23 -13.47 10.55
CA SER A 19 3.33 -12.38 10.17
C SER A 19 3.92 -10.99 10.44
N ALA A 20 4.66 -10.82 11.54
CA ALA A 20 5.34 -9.56 11.84
C ALA A 20 6.41 -9.20 10.80
N ILE A 21 7.12 -10.19 10.25
CA ILE A 21 8.17 -9.98 9.25
C ILE A 21 7.55 -9.67 7.87
N VAL A 22 6.51 -10.39 7.46
CA VAL A 22 5.85 -10.17 6.16
C VAL A 22 5.16 -8.80 6.12
N GLY A 23 4.47 -8.40 7.20
CA GLY A 23 3.82 -7.10 7.29
C GLY A 23 4.77 -5.90 7.39
N SER A 24 6.05 -6.13 7.67
CA SER A 24 7.08 -5.07 7.79
C SER A 24 8.09 -5.07 6.65
N SER A 25 7.85 -5.85 5.59
CA SER A 25 8.76 -5.87 4.45
C SER A 25 8.88 -4.44 3.86
N PRO A 26 10.10 -3.99 3.51
CA PRO A 26 10.30 -2.67 2.90
C PRO A 26 9.45 -2.47 1.64
N GLU A 27 9.21 -3.55 0.89
CA GLU A 27 8.39 -3.57 -0.31
C GLU A 27 6.91 -3.25 -0.03
N GLU A 28 6.28 -3.90 0.95
CA GLU A 28 4.89 -3.63 1.29
C GLU A 28 4.70 -2.20 1.85
N LYS A 29 5.70 -1.70 2.59
CA LYS A 29 5.70 -0.31 3.06
C LYS A 29 5.79 0.68 1.89
N GLU A 30 6.70 0.45 0.95
CA GLU A 30 6.83 1.27 -0.25
C GLU A 30 5.53 1.25 -1.06
N LYS A 31 4.98 0.05 -1.28
CA LYS A 31 3.72 -0.14 -1.99
C LYS A 31 2.56 0.61 -1.32
N SER A 32 2.47 0.57 0.01
CA SER A 32 1.46 1.34 0.74
C SER A 32 1.65 2.85 0.58
N GLN A 33 2.88 3.33 0.73
CA GLN A 33 3.19 4.76 0.58
C GLN A 33 2.85 5.28 -0.82
N ALA A 34 3.12 4.48 -1.86
CA ALA A 34 2.78 4.84 -3.23
C ALA A 34 1.27 4.96 -3.44
N ARG A 35 0.46 4.02 -2.88
CA ARG A 35 -1.01 4.15 -2.89
C ARG A 35 -1.50 5.40 -2.17
N ASP A 36 -0.95 5.68 -1.00
CA ASP A 36 -1.34 6.86 -0.21
C ASP A 36 -1.04 8.17 -0.96
N ALA A 37 0.10 8.23 -1.66
CA ALA A 37 0.46 9.38 -2.49
C ALA A 37 -0.49 9.55 -3.69
N ILE A 38 -0.91 8.46 -4.34
CA ILE A 38 -1.90 8.49 -5.43
C ILE A 38 -3.26 8.97 -4.92
N SER A 39 -3.71 8.46 -3.77
CA SER A 39 -4.95 8.89 -3.12
C SER A 39 -4.92 10.39 -2.80
N LEU A 40 -3.79 10.88 -2.27
CA LEU A 40 -3.59 12.30 -2.02
C LEU A 40 -3.63 13.13 -3.31
N CYS A 41 -3.02 12.64 -4.39
CA CYS A 41 -3.05 13.31 -5.69
C CYS A 41 -4.48 13.54 -6.18
N TRP A 42 -5.32 12.51 -6.14
CA TRP A 42 -6.73 12.63 -6.55
C TRP A 42 -7.56 13.52 -5.63
N ASN A 43 -7.29 13.49 -4.33
CA ASN A 43 -7.92 14.43 -3.40
C ASN A 43 -7.56 15.88 -3.74
N ASP A 44 -6.27 16.13 -4.01
CA ASP A 44 -5.77 17.44 -4.40
C ASP A 44 -6.33 17.89 -5.75
N GLN A 45 -6.49 16.98 -6.71
CA GLN A 45 -7.13 17.23 -8.01
C GLN A 45 -8.58 17.72 -7.85
N GLY A 46 -9.33 17.12 -6.92
CA GLY A 46 -10.74 17.43 -6.65
C GLY A 46 -10.99 18.69 -5.83
N LYS A 47 -9.94 19.42 -5.40
CA LYS A 47 -10.10 20.66 -4.64
C LYS A 47 -10.85 21.72 -5.45
N LYS A 48 -11.86 22.33 -4.81
CA LYS A 48 -12.69 23.41 -5.40
C LYS A 48 -11.89 24.65 -5.81
N SER A 49 -10.69 24.83 -5.24
CA SER A 49 -9.78 25.93 -5.57
C SER A 49 -9.11 25.77 -6.94
N ASN A 50 -9.09 24.55 -7.50
CA ASN A 50 -8.46 24.31 -8.79
C ASN A 50 -9.35 24.82 -9.91
N THR A 51 -8.74 25.56 -10.83
CA THR A 51 -9.33 25.84 -12.14
C THR A 51 -9.49 24.54 -12.94
N PRO A 52 -10.38 24.49 -13.94
CA PRO A 52 -10.49 23.33 -14.82
C PRO A 52 -9.19 23.00 -15.59
N GLY A 53 -8.27 23.95 -15.75
CA GLY A 53 -6.96 23.71 -16.35
C GLY A 53 -6.04 22.97 -15.39
N GLU A 54 -5.91 23.48 -14.15
CA GLU A 54 -5.12 22.85 -13.09
C GLU A 54 -5.63 21.45 -12.77
N ALA A 55 -6.94 21.27 -12.66
CA ALA A 55 -7.55 19.97 -12.39
C ALA A 55 -7.22 18.92 -13.48
N ARG A 56 -7.12 19.33 -14.75
CA ARG A 56 -6.70 18.44 -15.86
C ARG A 56 -5.20 18.14 -15.81
N PHE A 57 -4.39 19.15 -15.50
CA PHE A 57 -2.94 18.97 -15.36
C PHE A 57 -2.60 18.01 -14.21
N ILE A 58 -3.24 18.19 -13.05
CA ILE A 58 -3.08 17.31 -11.89
C ILE A 58 -3.56 15.89 -12.24
N ALA A 59 -4.71 15.74 -12.92
CA ALA A 59 -5.20 14.43 -13.34
C ALA A 59 -4.16 13.66 -14.17
N GLY A 60 -3.50 14.30 -15.13
CA GLY A 60 -2.43 13.66 -15.91
C GLY A 60 -1.24 13.21 -15.06
N ALA A 61 -0.91 13.95 -13.98
CA ALA A 61 0.10 13.52 -13.03
C ALA A 61 -0.35 12.32 -12.19
N CYS A 62 -1.60 12.32 -11.71
CA CYS A 62 -2.16 11.20 -10.93
C CYS A 62 -2.22 9.91 -11.78
N GLU A 63 -2.71 10.00 -13.01
CA GLU A 63 -2.77 8.86 -13.96
C GLU A 63 -1.38 8.28 -14.24
N LYS A 64 -0.36 9.14 -14.38
CA LYS A 64 1.03 8.67 -14.52
C LYS A 64 1.48 7.90 -13.28
N MET A 65 1.19 8.40 -12.08
CA MET A 65 1.54 7.71 -10.83
C MET A 65 0.86 6.34 -10.73
N GLU A 66 -0.40 6.22 -11.14
CA GLU A 66 -1.10 4.94 -11.20
C GLU A 66 -0.45 3.97 -12.20
N ASN A 67 -0.07 4.46 -13.38
CA ASN A 67 0.60 3.64 -14.38
C ASN A 67 1.98 3.17 -13.90
N ASP A 68 2.74 4.04 -13.25
CA ASP A 68 4.04 3.68 -12.66
C ASP A 68 3.86 2.65 -11.53
N TYR A 69 2.85 2.82 -10.67
CA TYR A 69 2.50 1.86 -9.62
C TYR A 69 2.14 0.49 -10.20
N LYS A 70 1.29 0.47 -11.23
CA LYS A 70 0.88 -0.76 -11.91
C LYS A 70 2.06 -1.43 -12.60
N THR A 71 2.95 -0.66 -13.22
CA THR A 71 4.16 -1.17 -13.86
C THR A 71 5.11 -1.80 -12.84
N LYS A 72 5.24 -1.19 -11.65
CA LYS A 72 6.13 -1.67 -10.59
C LYS A 72 5.58 -2.87 -9.82
N HIS A 73 4.29 -2.86 -9.48
CA HIS A 73 3.67 -3.82 -8.56
C HIS A 73 2.72 -4.82 -9.24
N GLY A 74 2.44 -4.66 -10.54
CA GLY A 74 1.58 -5.55 -11.32
C GLY A 74 0.08 -5.47 -10.99
N VAL A 75 -0.32 -4.58 -10.07
CA VAL A 75 -1.70 -4.38 -9.62
C VAL A 75 -2.06 -2.91 -9.66
N SER A 76 -3.35 -2.60 -9.79
CA SER A 76 -3.83 -1.22 -9.63
C SER A 76 -3.68 -0.76 -8.17
N PRO A 77 -3.42 0.54 -7.94
CA PRO A 77 -3.34 1.12 -6.61
C PRO A 77 -4.67 1.07 -5.87
#